data_AF-A0A1L1PPS2-F1
#
_entry.id   AF-A0A1L1PPS2-F1
#
_cell.length_a   1.000
_cell.length_b   1.000
_cell.length_c   1.000
_cell.angle_alpha   90.00
_cell.angle_beta   90.00
_cell.angle_gamma   90.00
#
_symmetry.space_group_name_H-M   'P 1'
#
loop_
_entity.id
_entity.type
_entity.pdbx_description
1 polymer ?
#
loop_
_entity_poly.entity_id
_entity_poly.type
_entity_poly.pdbx_seq_one_letter_code
_entity_poly.pdbx_strand_id
1 'polypeptide(L)'
;MRDLTEPARGFHDRDMYVFALDAAGVYRAFGGKPEKLGSRVHDIAGVDGAALLASIVSQAEQGPGWVEYDIVNPASGAVQAKMSYVVKVDALYLGCGVYKTAAAR
;
A
#
# COMPACT_ATOMS: atom_id res chain seq x y z
N MET A 1 9.25 -7.09 11.58
CA MET A 1 8.64 -6.74 10.27
C MET A 1 7.76 -7.86 9.72
N ARG A 2 8.26 -9.10 9.62
CA ARG A 2 7.50 -10.24 9.05
C ARG A 2 6.17 -10.50 9.74
N ASP A 3 6.06 -10.22 11.04
CA ASP A 3 4.85 -10.40 11.84
C ASP A 3 3.67 -9.56 11.35
N LEU A 4 3.91 -8.46 10.62
CA LEU A 4 2.85 -7.65 9.99
C LEU A 4 2.13 -8.41 8.86
N THR A 5 2.78 -9.43 8.30
CA THR A 5 2.25 -10.26 7.22
C THR A 5 1.43 -11.44 7.75
N GLU A 6 1.52 -11.76 9.04
CA GLU A 6 0.82 -12.90 9.63
C GLU A 6 -0.68 -12.58 9.83
N PRO A 7 -1.62 -13.31 9.18
CA PRO A 7 -3.04 -13.00 9.25
C PRO A 7 -3.61 -12.99 10.68
N ALA A 8 -3.10 -13.87 11.55
CA ALA A 8 -3.51 -13.99 12.94
C ALA A 8 -3.24 -12.71 13.78
N ARG A 9 -2.39 -11.80 13.30
CA ARG A 9 -2.06 -10.55 14.00
C ARG A 9 -3.02 -9.40 13.72
N GLY A 10 -3.98 -9.57 12.82
CA GLY A 10 -5.07 -8.61 12.63
C GLY A 10 -4.68 -7.31 11.93
N PHE A 11 -3.56 -7.27 11.20
CA PHE A 11 -3.13 -6.09 10.41
C PHE A 11 -3.83 -5.96 9.06
N HIS A 12 -5.05 -6.49 8.98
CA HIS A 12 -5.95 -6.42 7.84
C HIS A 12 -7.41 -6.49 8.30
N ASP A 13 -8.22 -5.53 7.86
CA ASP A 13 -9.69 -5.54 7.94
C ASP A 13 -10.24 -5.19 6.56
N ARG A 14 -10.88 -6.15 5.89
CA ARG A 14 -11.50 -6.03 4.56
C ARG A 14 -10.56 -5.43 3.51
N ASP A 15 -10.61 -4.13 3.31
CA ASP A 15 -9.86 -3.40 2.27
C ASP A 15 -8.71 -2.55 2.86
N MET A 16 -8.67 -2.47 4.19
CA MET A 16 -7.63 -1.83 5.00
C MET A 16 -6.56 -2.84 5.38
N TYR A 17 -5.31 -2.57 5.05
CA TYR A 17 -4.18 -3.41 5.43
C TYR A 17 -2.89 -2.62 5.55
N VAL A 18 -2.01 -3.09 6.44
CA VAL A 18 -0.67 -2.53 6.60
C VAL A 18 0.27 -3.17 5.57
N PHE A 19 1.14 -2.37 4.97
CA PHE A 19 2.25 -2.83 4.15
C PHE A 19 3.54 -2.11 4.54
N ALA A 20 4.67 -2.67 4.13
CA ALA A 20 5.97 -2.02 4.23
C ALA A 20 6.78 -2.21 2.96
N LEU A 21 7.36 -1.12 2.45
CA LEU A 21 8.20 -1.08 1.27
C LEU A 21 9.64 -0.74 1.67
N ASP A 22 10.62 -1.32 0.98
CA ASP A 22 11.97 -0.75 0.96
C ASP A 22 12.09 0.39 -0.06
N ALA A 23 13.24 1.06 -0.10
CA ALA A 23 13.49 2.18 -1.02
C ALA A 23 13.44 1.79 -2.50
N ALA A 24 13.56 0.50 -2.84
CA ALA A 24 13.39 0.02 -4.20
C ALA A 24 11.92 -0.30 -4.54
N GLY A 25 11.01 -0.15 -3.58
CA GLY A 25 9.58 -0.46 -3.71
C GLY A 25 9.26 -1.94 -3.61
N VAL A 26 10.11 -2.75 -2.98
CA VAL A 26 9.83 -4.17 -2.71
C VAL A 26 9.04 -4.28 -1.42
N TYR A 27 7.96 -5.07 -1.44
CA TYR A 27 7.19 -5.38 -0.24
C TYR A 27 8.00 -6.24 0.72
N ARG A 28 8.27 -5.71 1.93
CA ARG A 28 8.92 -6.40 3.05
C ARG A 28 7.94 -6.87 4.10
N ALA A 29 6.72 -6.35 4.08
CA ALA A 29 5.56 -6.88 4.77
C ALA A 29 4.27 -6.50 4.04
N PHE A 30 3.24 -7.35 4.13
CA PHE A 30 1.94 -7.10 3.52
C PHE A 30 0.84 -7.86 4.27
N GLY A 31 0.03 -7.14 5.06
CA GLY A 31 -1.01 -7.72 5.91
C GLY A 31 -2.24 -8.21 5.17
N GLY A 32 -2.54 -7.68 3.97
CA GLY A 32 -3.75 -8.08 3.23
C GLY A 32 -3.61 -9.35 2.37
N LYS A 33 -2.40 -9.65 1.88
CA LYS A 33 -2.07 -10.71 0.94
C LYS A 33 -0.61 -11.15 1.11
N PRO A 34 -0.34 -12.16 1.95
CA PRO A 34 1.02 -12.64 2.21
C PRO A 34 1.81 -13.02 0.94
N GLU A 35 1.11 -13.48 -0.11
CA GLU A 35 1.71 -13.83 -1.40
C GLU A 35 2.37 -12.65 -2.14
N LYS A 36 2.12 -11.40 -1.72
CA LYS A 36 2.77 -10.20 -2.27
C LYS A 36 4.15 -9.92 -1.68
N LEU A 37 4.57 -10.65 -0.65
CA LEU A 37 5.88 -10.45 -0.05
C LEU A 37 6.99 -10.70 -1.10
N GLY A 38 7.90 -9.74 -1.26
CA GLY A 38 8.98 -9.80 -2.24
C GLY A 38 8.61 -9.29 -3.65
N SER A 39 7.34 -9.04 -3.95
CA SER A 39 6.97 -8.37 -5.20
C SER A 39 7.25 -6.86 -5.12
N ARG A 40 7.26 -6.18 -6.26
CA ARG A 40 7.46 -4.74 -6.34
C ARG A 40 6.12 -4.01 -6.44
N VAL A 41 6.07 -2.77 -5.97
CA VAL A 41 4.93 -1.87 -6.21
C VAL A 41 4.70 -1.62 -7.70
N HIS A 42 5.73 -1.84 -8.53
CA HIS A 42 5.70 -1.73 -10.00
C HIS A 42 4.91 -2.86 -10.66
N ASP A 43 4.69 -3.96 -9.94
CA ASP A 43 4.00 -5.15 -10.45
C ASP A 43 2.48 -5.05 -10.21
N ILE A 44 2.00 -3.90 -9.69
CA ILE A 44 0.58 -3.68 -9.43
C ILE A 44 -0.09 -3.27 -10.74
N ALA A 45 -1.00 -4.12 -11.22
CA ALA A 45 -1.78 -3.84 -12.41
C ALA A 45 -2.59 -2.56 -12.27
N GLY A 46 -2.53 -1.71 -13.30
CA GLY A 46 -3.32 -0.48 -13.37
C GLY A 46 -2.82 0.67 -12.48
N VAL A 47 -1.60 0.56 -11.93
CA VAL A 47 -0.93 1.62 -11.17
C VAL A 47 0.36 2.00 -11.90
N ASP A 48 0.65 3.30 -12.00
CA ASP A 48 2.03 3.74 -12.27
C ASP A 48 2.86 3.54 -10.99
N GLY A 49 3.50 2.37 -10.89
CA GLY A 49 4.23 2.00 -9.68
C GLY A 49 5.46 2.87 -9.41
N ALA A 50 6.06 3.48 -10.43
CA ALA A 50 7.18 4.39 -10.23
C ALA A 50 6.69 5.70 -9.62
N ALA A 51 5.61 6.27 -10.15
CA ALA A 51 4.97 7.45 -9.59
C ALA A 51 4.43 7.22 -8.17
N LEU A 52 3.82 6.05 -7.92
CA LEU A 52 3.35 5.69 -6.58
C LEU A 52 4.51 5.58 -5.59
N LEU A 53 5.59 4.87 -5.94
CA LEU A 53 6.76 4.77 -5.06
C LEU A 53 7.33 6.15 -4.75
N ALA A 54 7.52 6.99 -5.77
CA ALA A 54 8.04 8.33 -5.60
C ALA A 54 7.16 9.17 -4.67
N SER A 55 5.84 9.06 -4.78
CA SER A 55 4.88 9.76 -3.92
C SER A 55 4.96 9.27 -2.46
N ILE A 56 5.03 7.96 -2.24
CA ILE A 56 5.18 7.36 -0.91
C ILE A 56 6.48 7.82 -0.24
N VAL A 57 7.60 7.72 -0.96
CA VAL A 57 8.92 8.10 -0.46
C VAL A 57 8.96 9.59 -0.15
N SER A 58 8.55 10.44 -1.11
CA SER A 58 8.55 11.89 -0.94
C SER A 58 7.68 12.33 0.24
N GLN A 59 6.49 11.76 0.39
CA GLN A 59 5.61 12.07 1.51
C GLN A 59 6.25 11.65 2.83
N ALA A 60 6.67 10.40 2.97
CA ALA A 60 7.16 9.84 4.22
C ALA A 60 8.50 10.44 4.68
N GLU A 61 9.35 10.90 3.75
CA GLU A 61 10.59 11.64 4.07
C GLU A 61 10.30 13.05 4.60
N GLN A 62 9.23 13.71 4.14
CA GLN A 62 8.77 14.98 4.71
C GLN A 62 8.10 14.78 6.07
N GLY A 63 7.37 13.67 6.22
CA GLY A 63 6.72 13.26 7.46
C GLY A 63 5.49 12.39 7.22
N PRO A 64 4.88 11.86 8.30
CA PRO A 64 3.67 11.05 8.18
C PRO A 64 2.54 11.77 7.42
N GLY A 65 1.94 11.13 6.42
CA GLY A 65 0.90 11.78 5.61
C GLY A 65 0.21 10.89 4.58
N TRP A 66 -0.72 11.47 3.84
CA TRP A 66 -1.57 10.74 2.88
C TRP A 66 -1.00 10.77 1.46
N VAL A 67 -1.09 9.63 0.77
CA VAL A 67 -0.82 9.50 -0.67
C VAL A 67 -2.04 8.89 -1.34
N GLU A 68 -2.46 9.48 -2.46
CA GLU A 68 -3.59 9.00 -3.27
C GLU A 68 -3.12 8.42 -4.60
N TYR A 69 -3.79 7.38 -5.06
CA TYR A 69 -3.50 6.72 -6.32
C TYR A 69 -4.70 5.89 -6.78
N ASP A 70 -4.81 5.68 -8.09
CA ASP A 70 -5.82 4.79 -8.66
C ASP A 70 -5.27 3.39 -8.81
N ILE A 71 -6.09 2.37 -8.53
CA ILE A 71 -5.76 0.96 -8.73
C ILE A 71 -6.88 0.27 -9.51
N VAL A 72 -6.52 -0.65 -10.40
CA VAL A 72 -7.51 -1.50 -11.07
C VAL A 72 -7.86 -2.67 -10.15
N ASN A 73 -9.13 -2.82 -9.83
CA ASN A 73 -9.63 -3.97 -9.10
C ASN A 73 -9.54 -5.22 -9.99
N PRO A 74 -8.77 -6.26 -9.62
CA PRO A 74 -8.60 -7.43 -10.47
C PRO A 74 -9.88 -8.27 -10.60
N ALA A 75 -10.85 -8.15 -9.68
CA ALA A 75 -12.10 -8.91 -9.72
C ALA A 75 -13.16 -8.25 -10.61
N SER A 76 -13.21 -6.91 -10.66
CA SER A 76 -14.23 -6.17 -11.43
C SER A 76 -13.68 -5.44 -12.66
N GLY A 77 -12.37 -5.27 -12.78
CA GLY A 77 -11.73 -4.44 -13.80
C GLY A 77 -11.93 -2.93 -13.61
N ALA A 78 -12.68 -2.51 -12.58
CA ALA A 78 -12.94 -1.10 -12.32
C ALA A 78 -11.71 -0.40 -11.75
N VAL A 79 -11.47 0.83 -12.21
CA VAL A 79 -10.51 1.75 -11.58
C VAL A 79 -11.11 2.26 -10.27
N GLN A 80 -10.37 2.13 -9.18
CA GLN A 80 -10.78 2.60 -7.86
C GLN A 80 -9.72 3.52 -7.28
N ALA A 81 -10.14 4.69 -6.81
CA ALA A 81 -9.26 5.58 -6.06
C ALA A 81 -8.97 4.97 -4.69
N LYS A 82 -7.69 4.91 -4.34
CA LYS A 82 -7.19 4.44 -3.05
C LYS A 82 -6.36 5.55 -2.41
N MET A 83 -6.37 5.61 -1.09
CA MET A 83 -5.45 6.44 -0.32
C MET A 83 -4.74 5.62 0.73
N SER A 84 -3.48 5.92 0.98
CA SER A 84 -2.68 5.31 2.05
C SER A 84 -2.06 6.37 2.91
N TYR A 85 -2.17 6.21 4.23
CA TYR A 85 -1.37 6.97 5.18
C TYR A 85 -0.01 6.30 5.30
N VAL A 86 1.06 7.05 5.06
CA VAL A 86 2.43 6.53 4.99
C VAL A 86 3.32 7.21 6.00
N VAL A 87 4.27 6.44 6.54
CA VAL A 87 5.28 6.89 7.49
C VAL A 87 6.59 6.16 7.25
N LYS A 88 7.72 6.86 7.41
CA LYS A 88 9.04 6.25 7.39
C LYS A 88 9.37 5.70 8.79
N VAL A 89 9.77 4.44 8.84
CA VAL A 89 10.29 3.78 10.05
C VAL A 89 11.61 3.14 9.66
N ASP A 90 12.70 3.65 10.23
CA ASP A 90 14.07 3.29 9.84
C ASP A 90 14.29 3.43 8.32
N ALA A 91 14.61 2.33 7.63
CA ALA A 91 14.84 2.27 6.19
C ALA A 91 13.60 1.82 5.39
N LEU A 92 12.43 1.74 6.03
CA LEU A 92 11.20 1.22 5.44
C LEU A 92 10.10 2.27 5.41
N TYR A 93 9.24 2.16 4.41
CA TYR A 93 8.05 3.00 4.23
C TYR A 93 6.83 2.15 4.56
N LEU A 94 6.24 2.40 5.72
CA LEU A 94 5.03 1.71 6.16
C LEU A 94 3.83 2.49 5.63
N GLY A 95 2.80 1.76 5.22
CA GLY A 95 1.55 2.37 4.81
C GLY A 95 0.36 1.54 5.25
N CYS A 96 -0.77 2.21 5.47
CA CYS A 96 -2.07 1.59 5.63
C CYS A 96 -3.07 2.36 4.78
N GLY A 97 -3.83 1.68 3.94
CA GLY A 97 -4.69 2.34 2.98
C GLY A 97 -6.09 1.79 2.90
N VAL A 98 -7.02 2.65 2.51
CA VAL A 98 -8.45 2.39 2.37
C VAL A 98 -8.89 2.76 0.96
N TYR A 99 -9.88 2.06 0.42
CA TYR A 99 -10.47 2.48 -0.85
C TYR A 99 -11.39 3.68 -0.61
N LYS A 100 -11.32 4.67 -1.51
CA LYS A 100 -12.36 5.69 -1.58
C LYS A 100 -13.60 5.00 -2.13
N THR A 101 -14.47 4.51 -1.26
CA THR A 101 -15.87 4.35 -1.67
C THR A 101 -16.35 5.75 -1.99
N ALA A 102 -16.72 6.02 -3.25
CA ALA A 102 -17.66 7.10 -3.50
C ALA A 102 -18.80 6.85 -2.52
N ALA A 103 -18.98 7.72 -1.53
CA ALA A 103 -20.13 7.61 -0.64
C ALA A 103 -21.32 7.56 -1.58
N ALA A 104 -22.02 6.43 -1.63
CA ALA A 104 -23.30 6.35 -2.30
C ALA A 104 -24.16 7.41 -1.60
N ARG A 105 -24.34 8.53 -2.28
CA ARG A 105 -25.34 9.53 -1.96
C ARG A 105 -26.54 9.25 -2.83
#